data_AF-A0A6S6RTV7-F1
#
_entry.id   AF-A0A6S6RTV7-F1
#
_cell.length_a   1.000
_cell.length_b   1.000
_cell.length_c   1.000
_cell.angle_alpha   90.00
_cell.angle_beta   90.00
_cell.angle_gamma   90.00
#
_symmetry.space_group_name_H-M   'P 1'
#
loop_
_entity.id
_entity.type
_entity.pdbx_description
1 polymer ?
#
loop_
_entity_poly.entity_id
_entity_poly.type
_entity_poly.pdbx_seq_one_letter_code
_entity_poly.pdbx_strand_id
1 'polypeptide(L)'
;MAYINMDTNRCSMFTNYAININPIEGKELATSPKCLLEHIINFFTLGGVERKLSKQYDNFMQTMTTALEEKIANSNCYHIPKELKFNFDGCTVAIKPSEYHSDKLSVTVEGQKRESFTSDIDIKGFKNTANLMLLHNRIDPNIFIKEGKIHLLNTDLSARILEGIDLSRAYFSNVNLNGTDLSSANMQN
;
A
#
# COMPACT_ATOMS: atom_id res chain seq x y z
N MET A 1 -8.27 27.62 -16.29
CA MET A 1 -7.38 26.55 -16.78
C MET A 1 -6.05 26.62 -16.03
N ALA A 2 -5.93 25.92 -14.90
CA ALA A 2 -4.66 25.72 -14.24
C ALA A 2 -4.12 24.36 -14.69
N TYR A 3 -2.97 24.38 -15.36
CA TYR A 3 -2.20 23.19 -15.72
C TYR A 3 -1.76 22.49 -14.43
N ILE A 4 -2.39 21.36 -14.11
CA ILE A 4 -1.81 20.38 -13.21
C ILE A 4 -1.59 19.12 -14.04
N ASN A 5 -0.42 19.04 -14.67
CA ASN A 5 0.11 17.77 -15.10
C ASN A 5 0.61 17.07 -13.83
N MET A 6 -0.32 16.59 -13.01
CA MET A 6 -0.02 15.73 -11.87
C MET A 6 0.40 14.41 -12.52
N ASP A 7 1.70 14.12 -12.42
CA ASP A 7 2.24 12.80 -12.63
C ASP A 7 1.30 11.82 -11.89
N THR A 8 0.50 11.05 -12.63
CA THR A 8 -0.52 10.09 -12.15
C THR A 8 0.15 8.88 -11.52
N ASN A 9 1.19 9.12 -10.74
CA ASN A 9 2.08 8.15 -10.18
C ASN A 9 1.72 7.98 -8.71
N ARG A 10 1.16 6.82 -8.37
CA ARG A 10 0.75 6.50 -6.99
C ARG A 10 1.92 6.56 -6.02
N CYS A 11 3.18 6.57 -6.47
CA CYS A 11 4.33 6.71 -5.56
C CYS A 11 4.37 8.06 -4.86
N SER A 12 3.72 9.08 -5.42
CA SER A 12 3.60 10.41 -4.81
C SER A 12 2.87 10.39 -3.45
N MET A 13 2.09 9.35 -3.16
CA MET A 13 1.43 9.18 -1.87
C MET A 13 2.38 8.79 -0.72
N PHE A 14 3.67 8.55 -0.97
CA PHE A 14 4.67 8.31 0.08
C PHE A 14 5.56 9.53 0.25
N THR A 15 5.53 10.21 1.39
CA THR A 15 6.32 11.45 1.56
C THR A 15 7.84 11.25 1.62
N ASN A 16 8.31 10.00 1.74
CA ASN A 16 9.73 9.64 1.60
C ASN A 16 10.13 9.33 0.13
N TYR A 17 9.25 9.63 -0.83
CA TYR A 17 9.52 9.57 -2.26
C TYR A 17 10.51 10.68 -2.65
N ALA A 18 11.83 10.40 -2.57
CA ALA A 18 12.94 11.12 -3.23
C ALA A 18 14.32 10.82 -2.57
N ILE A 19 14.66 9.56 -2.26
CA ILE A 19 16.04 9.28 -1.86
C ILE A 19 16.93 9.36 -3.10
N ASN A 20 17.62 10.50 -3.25
CA ASN A 20 18.62 10.76 -4.27
C ASN A 20 19.85 9.89 -4.01
N ILE A 21 19.98 8.78 -4.74
CA ILE A 21 21.26 8.11 -4.94
C ILE A 21 21.50 8.14 -6.45
N ASN A 22 22.66 8.66 -6.84
CA ASN A 22 23.13 8.92 -8.21
C ASN A 22 22.60 7.93 -9.28
N PRO A 23 22.35 8.40 -10.51
CA PRO A 23 21.80 7.57 -11.57
C PRO A 23 22.80 6.48 -11.96
N ILE A 24 22.57 5.26 -11.48
CA ILE A 24 23.07 4.06 -12.12
C ILE A 24 21.86 3.50 -12.87
N GLU A 25 21.95 3.48 -14.20
CA GLU A 25 20.92 2.99 -15.11
C GLU A 25 20.51 1.54 -14.77
N GLY A 26 19.21 1.26 -14.91
CA GLY A 26 18.72 -0.07 -15.28
C GLY A 26 18.75 -1.18 -14.23
N LYS A 27 17.96 -1.08 -13.15
CA LYS A 27 17.47 -2.29 -12.46
C LYS A 27 15.95 -2.39 -12.61
N GLU A 28 15.48 -3.50 -13.13
CA GLU A 28 14.06 -3.89 -13.08
C GLU A 28 13.76 -4.49 -11.70
N LEU A 29 12.60 -4.16 -11.12
CA LEU A 29 12.07 -4.69 -9.85
C LEU A 29 12.03 -6.21 -9.88
N ALA A 30 11.86 -6.81 -11.07
CA ALA A 30 11.61 -8.23 -11.25
C ALA A 30 12.64 -8.92 -12.17
N THR A 31 13.93 -8.72 -11.93
CA THR A 31 14.97 -9.54 -12.58
C THR A 31 15.04 -10.98 -12.02
N SER A 32 14.51 -11.20 -10.81
CA SER A 32 14.35 -12.52 -10.18
C SER A 32 13.35 -12.45 -9.01
N PRO A 33 12.76 -13.58 -8.57
CA PRO A 33 11.87 -13.65 -7.40
C PRO A 33 12.52 -13.09 -6.12
N LYS A 34 13.82 -13.34 -5.93
CA LYS A 34 14.59 -12.79 -4.80
C LYS A 34 14.69 -11.26 -4.87
N CYS A 35 15.03 -10.72 -6.05
CA CYS A 35 15.13 -9.27 -6.24
C CYS A 35 13.75 -8.60 -6.02
N LEU A 36 12.68 -9.20 -6.53
CA LEU A 36 11.32 -8.71 -6.31
C LEU A 36 10.96 -8.71 -4.82
N LEU A 37 11.27 -9.78 -4.09
CA LEU A 37 11.06 -9.83 -2.64
C LEU A 37 11.80 -8.68 -1.95
N GLU A 38 13.09 -8.47 -2.24
CA GLU A 38 13.88 -7.37 -1.67
C GLU A 38 13.22 -6.00 -1.91
N HIS A 39 12.70 -5.75 -3.11
CA HIS A 39 11.97 -4.52 -3.41
C HIS A 39 10.65 -4.39 -2.64
N ILE A 40 9.89 -5.47 -2.50
CA ILE A 40 8.65 -5.46 -1.71
C ILE A 40 8.95 -5.19 -0.23
N ILE A 41 10.00 -5.80 0.33
CA ILE A 41 10.41 -5.53 1.72
C ILE A 41 10.81 -4.07 1.88
N ASN A 42 11.61 -3.51 0.97
CA ASN A 42 12.02 -2.11 1.03
C ASN A 42 10.83 -1.15 0.95
N PHE A 43 9.82 -1.49 0.13
CA PHE A 43 8.58 -0.73 0.00
C PHE A 43 7.83 -0.63 1.34
N PHE A 44 7.67 -1.74 2.07
CA PHE A 44 6.93 -1.76 3.34
C PHE A 44 7.75 -1.33 4.56
N THR A 45 9.08 -1.40 4.51
CA THR A 45 9.95 -1.08 5.66
C THR A 45 10.51 0.35 5.64
N LEU A 46 9.86 1.26 4.93
CA LEU A 46 10.22 2.69 4.85
C LEU A 46 11.57 2.96 4.16
N GLY A 47 12.08 2.03 3.35
CA GLY A 47 13.30 2.20 2.55
C GLY A 47 13.19 3.26 1.44
N GLY A 48 12.04 3.95 1.36
CA GLY A 48 11.74 4.95 0.35
C GLY A 48 11.43 4.30 -0.99
N VAL A 49 10.46 4.86 -1.70
CA VAL A 49 10.23 4.48 -3.10
C VAL A 49 11.27 5.20 -3.94
N GLU A 50 12.20 4.44 -4.51
CA GLU A 50 13.22 5.00 -5.39
C GLU A 50 12.57 5.62 -6.64
N ARG A 51 12.81 6.92 -6.88
CA ARG A 51 12.22 7.64 -8.03
C ARG A 51 12.48 6.96 -9.37
N LYS A 52 13.64 6.32 -9.53
CA LYS A 52 14.03 5.56 -10.74
C LYS A 52 13.15 4.33 -10.99
N LEU A 53 12.57 3.76 -9.95
CA LEU A 53 11.65 2.60 -10.02
C LEU A 53 10.18 3.01 -9.92
N SER A 54 9.87 4.30 -9.91
CA SER A 54 8.53 4.82 -9.64
C SER A 54 7.43 4.22 -10.51
N LYS A 55 7.68 4.05 -11.82
CA LYS A 55 6.72 3.39 -12.73
C LYS A 55 6.42 1.93 -12.33
N GLN A 56 7.45 1.20 -11.92
CA GLN A 56 7.30 -0.20 -11.57
C GLN A 56 6.64 -0.36 -10.20
N TYR A 57 6.96 0.52 -9.25
CA TYR A 57 6.20 0.62 -8.01
C TYR A 57 4.75 1.03 -8.26
N ASP A 58 4.47 1.97 -9.17
CA ASP A 58 3.09 2.33 -9.55
C ASP A 58 2.32 1.11 -10.09
N ASN A 59 2.93 0.33 -10.97
CA ASN A 59 2.37 -0.94 -11.45
C ASN A 59 2.14 -1.95 -10.31
N PHE A 60 3.11 -2.10 -9.40
CA PHE A 60 2.99 -2.98 -8.24
C PHE A 60 1.82 -2.57 -7.36
N MET A 61 1.74 -1.29 -7.03
CA MET A 61 0.67 -0.74 -6.21
C MET A 61 -0.68 -0.89 -6.89
N GLN A 62 -0.79 -0.63 -8.19
CA GLN A 62 -2.04 -0.86 -8.92
C GLN A 62 -2.46 -2.33 -8.89
N THR A 63 -1.51 -3.25 -9.08
CA THR A 63 -1.76 -4.70 -9.03
C THR A 63 -2.24 -5.13 -7.64
N MET A 64 -1.56 -4.67 -6.59
CA MET A 64 -1.92 -4.95 -5.21
C MET A 64 -3.28 -4.35 -4.84
N THR A 65 -3.57 -3.11 -5.22
CA THR A 65 -4.88 -2.48 -5.02
C THR A 65 -5.98 -3.30 -5.69
N THR A 66 -5.75 -3.76 -6.92
CA THR A 66 -6.72 -4.61 -7.64
C THR A 66 -6.98 -5.92 -6.88
N ALA A 67 -5.92 -6.58 -6.42
CA ALA A 67 -6.04 -7.81 -5.64
C ALA A 67 -6.76 -7.62 -4.29
N LEU A 68 -6.60 -6.45 -3.65
CA LEU A 68 -7.36 -6.09 -2.45
C LEU A 68 -8.84 -5.90 -2.78
N GLU A 69 -9.15 -5.11 -3.81
CA GLU A 69 -10.51 -4.83 -4.27
C GLU A 69 -11.28 -6.12 -4.64
N GLU A 70 -10.63 -7.08 -5.31
CA GLU A 70 -11.23 -8.38 -5.65
C GLU A 70 -11.63 -9.23 -4.43
N LYS A 71 -11.00 -9.00 -3.27
CA LYS A 71 -11.30 -9.71 -2.01
C LYS A 71 -12.35 -9.00 -1.16
N ILE A 72 -12.69 -7.77 -1.50
CA ILE A 72 -13.61 -6.95 -0.73
C ILE A 72 -15.05 -7.16 -1.24
N ALA A 73 -15.99 -7.37 -0.31
CA ALA A 73 -17.37 -7.71 -0.65
C ALA A 73 -18.16 -6.58 -1.32
N ASN A 74 -17.86 -5.31 -1.00
CA ASN A 74 -18.55 -4.15 -1.54
C ASN A 74 -17.72 -2.85 -1.37
N SER A 75 -18.14 -1.76 -2.00
CA SER A 75 -17.44 -0.47 -2.02
C SER A 75 -17.24 0.20 -0.66
N ASN A 76 -18.02 -0.18 0.35
CA ASN A 76 -17.98 0.39 1.71
C ASN A 76 -17.10 -0.42 2.68
N CYS A 77 -16.67 -1.62 2.28
CA CYS A 77 -15.84 -2.48 3.11
C CYS A 77 -14.35 -2.18 2.89
N TYR A 78 -13.60 -2.00 3.96
CA TYR A 78 -12.16 -1.73 3.98
C TYR A 78 -11.39 -2.80 4.76
N HIS A 79 -12.02 -3.95 5.00
CA HIS A 79 -11.39 -5.04 5.71
C HIS A 79 -10.25 -5.63 4.87
N ILE A 80 -9.02 -5.53 5.40
CA ILE A 80 -7.85 -6.12 4.75
C ILE A 80 -7.91 -7.64 4.92
N PRO A 81 -7.87 -8.44 3.83
CA PRO A 81 -7.94 -9.89 3.93
C PRO A 81 -6.76 -10.45 4.72
N LYS A 82 -7.01 -11.54 5.47
CA LYS A 82 -5.96 -12.23 6.24
C LYS A 82 -4.80 -12.71 5.35
N GLU A 83 -5.13 -13.13 4.13
CA GLU A 83 -4.15 -13.57 3.14
C GLU A 83 -4.42 -12.85 1.82
N LEU A 84 -3.36 -12.30 1.23
CA LEU A 84 -3.39 -11.64 -0.07
C LEU A 84 -2.47 -12.38 -1.02
N LYS A 85 -2.96 -12.74 -2.20
CA LYS A 85 -2.19 -13.42 -3.24
C LYS A 85 -2.47 -12.77 -4.59
N PHE A 86 -1.41 -12.44 -5.32
CA PHE A 86 -1.51 -11.83 -6.65
C PHE A 86 -0.29 -12.17 -7.50
N ASN A 87 -0.42 -12.02 -8.81
CA ASN A 87 0.70 -12.18 -9.74
C ASN A 87 1.30 -10.82 -10.07
N PHE A 88 2.61 -10.72 -10.06
CA PHE A 88 3.34 -9.52 -10.46
C PHE A 88 4.63 -9.92 -11.20
N ASP A 89 4.81 -9.41 -12.41
CA ASP A 89 5.97 -9.70 -13.28
C ASP A 89 6.33 -11.19 -13.38
N GLY A 90 5.31 -12.04 -13.57
CA GLY A 90 5.48 -13.49 -13.71
C GLY A 90 5.82 -14.24 -12.42
N CYS A 91 5.90 -13.54 -11.29
CA CYS A 91 6.03 -14.13 -9.96
C CYS A 91 4.68 -14.15 -9.24
N THR A 92 4.45 -15.18 -8.43
CA THR A 92 3.33 -15.21 -7.49
C THR A 92 3.79 -14.59 -6.16
N VAL A 93 3.12 -13.52 -5.74
CA VAL A 93 3.33 -12.88 -4.44
C VAL A 93 2.23 -13.31 -3.49
N ALA A 94 2.60 -13.80 -2.30
CA ALA A 94 1.69 -14.17 -1.24
C ALA A 94 2.08 -13.46 0.07
N ILE A 95 1.12 -12.82 0.72
CA ILE A 95 1.28 -12.12 2.00
C ILE A 95 0.30 -12.75 2.98
N LYS A 96 0.82 -13.33 4.06
CA LYS A 96 0.03 -14.02 5.10
C LYS A 96 0.62 -13.75 6.49
N PRO A 97 -0.11 -14.01 7.59
CA PRO A 97 0.45 -13.90 8.94
C PRO A 97 1.70 -14.76 9.08
N SER A 98 2.74 -14.23 9.72
CA SER A 98 3.97 -14.98 9.97
C SER A 98 3.69 -16.14 10.91
N GLU A 99 4.30 -17.29 10.63
CA GLU A 99 4.21 -18.50 11.46
C GLU A 99 5.07 -18.36 12.73
N TYR A 100 6.04 -17.45 12.71
CA TYR A 100 7.04 -17.29 13.77
C TYR A 100 6.83 -16.03 14.63
N HIS A 101 6.17 -15.01 14.07
CA HIS A 101 6.04 -13.69 14.71
C HIS A 101 4.60 -13.18 14.61
N SER A 102 3.91 -13.08 15.75
CA SER A 102 2.50 -12.65 15.81
C SER A 102 2.26 -11.20 15.38
N ASP A 103 3.30 -10.39 15.37
CA ASP A 103 3.32 -8.98 14.98
C ASP A 103 3.77 -8.76 13.52
N LYS A 104 4.05 -9.83 12.77
CA LYS A 104 4.56 -9.76 11.39
C LYS A 104 3.72 -10.52 10.37
N LEU A 105 3.90 -10.15 9.11
CA LEU A 105 3.42 -10.87 7.93
C LEU A 105 4.60 -11.46 7.19
N SER A 106 4.48 -12.69 6.71
CA SER A 106 5.42 -13.29 5.78
C SER A 106 5.02 -12.96 4.34
N VAL A 107 5.93 -12.32 3.62
CA VAL A 107 5.86 -12.09 2.18
C VAL A 107 6.65 -13.19 1.49
N THR A 108 5.98 -13.97 0.66
CA THR A 108 6.60 -15.03 -0.15
C THR A 108 6.49 -14.66 -1.62
N VAL A 109 7.59 -14.77 -2.36
CA VAL A 109 7.65 -14.58 -3.80
C VAL A 109 8.10 -15.88 -4.45
N GLU A 110 7.22 -16.48 -5.23
CA GLU A 110 7.46 -17.71 -5.97
C GLU A 110 7.69 -17.40 -7.45
N GLY A 111 8.81 -17.89 -7.97
CA GLY A 111 9.16 -17.79 -9.39
C GLY A 111 8.63 -18.94 -10.23
N GLN A 112 8.82 -18.81 -11.53
CA GLN A 112 8.36 -19.81 -12.51
C GLN A 112 9.16 -21.13 -12.46
N LYS A 113 10.38 -21.12 -11.91
CA LYS A 113 11.26 -22.31 -11.83
C LYS A 113 11.19 -23.01 -10.47
N ARG A 114 10.08 -22.80 -9.73
CA ARG A 114 9.83 -23.35 -8.37
C ARG A 114 10.79 -22.87 -7.29
N GLU A 115 11.55 -21.82 -7.55
CA GLU A 115 12.25 -21.08 -6.51
C GLU A 115 11.26 -20.22 -5.71
N SER A 116 11.46 -20.15 -4.40
CA SER A 116 10.62 -19.38 -3.50
C SER A 116 11.50 -18.69 -2.47
N PHE A 117 11.19 -17.42 -2.18
CA PHE A 117 11.88 -16.62 -1.18
C PHE A 117 10.84 -16.01 -0.25
N THR A 118 11.14 -16.01 1.04
CA THR A 118 10.25 -15.47 2.07
C THR A 118 11.01 -14.51 2.97
N SER A 119 10.35 -13.42 3.36
CA SER A 119 10.83 -12.50 4.38
C SER A 119 9.65 -11.87 5.10
N ASP A 120 9.88 -11.34 6.30
CA ASP A 120 8.83 -10.78 7.15
C ASP A 120 8.78 -9.26 7.07
N ILE A 121 7.55 -8.71 7.11
CA ILE A 121 7.25 -7.29 7.23
C ILE A 121 6.38 -7.03 8.46
N ASP A 122 6.40 -5.80 8.95
CA ASP A 122 5.55 -5.35 10.04
C ASP A 122 4.07 -5.29 9.62
N ILE A 123 3.16 -5.87 10.44
CA ILE A 123 1.72 -5.89 10.16
C ILE A 123 1.16 -4.48 9.98
N LYS A 124 1.59 -3.53 10.81
CA LYS A 124 1.05 -2.17 10.82
C LYS A 124 1.50 -1.41 9.57
N GLY A 125 2.77 -1.53 9.17
CA GLY A 125 3.29 -0.94 7.92
C GLY A 125 2.51 -1.40 6.70
N PHE A 126 2.23 -2.72 6.62
CA PHE A 126 1.40 -3.29 5.56
C PHE A 126 -0.04 -2.76 5.60
N LYS A 127 -0.72 -2.85 6.74
CA LYS A 127 -2.12 -2.42 6.88
C LYS A 127 -2.32 -0.95 6.53
N ASN A 128 -1.43 -0.07 7.00
CA ASN A 128 -1.52 1.36 6.67
C ASN A 128 -1.37 1.59 5.17
N THR A 129 -0.43 0.88 4.53
CA THR A 129 -0.22 0.98 3.09
C THR A 129 -1.42 0.45 2.29
N ALA A 130 -1.99 -0.68 2.71
CA ALA A 130 -3.17 -1.26 2.09
C ALA A 130 -4.41 -0.35 2.24
N ASN A 131 -4.63 0.21 3.44
CA ASN A 131 -5.70 1.18 3.67
C ASN A 131 -5.50 2.46 2.84
N LEU A 132 -4.26 2.94 2.73
CA LEU A 132 -3.93 4.08 1.87
C LEU A 132 -4.29 3.79 0.42
N MET A 133 -3.93 2.61 -0.11
CA MET A 133 -4.25 2.21 -1.49
C MET A 133 -5.76 2.22 -1.76
N LEU A 134 -6.57 1.67 -0.84
CA LEU A 134 -8.03 1.66 -0.97
C LEU A 134 -8.63 3.07 -0.83
N LEU A 135 -8.16 3.86 0.13
CA LEU A 135 -8.62 5.23 0.34
C LEU A 135 -8.28 6.13 -0.85
N HIS A 136 -7.04 6.07 -1.33
CA HIS A 136 -6.60 6.78 -2.52
C HIS A 136 -7.46 6.40 -3.74
N ASN A 137 -7.75 5.10 -3.91
CA ASN A 137 -8.51 4.61 -5.06
C ASN A 137 -10.01 4.98 -5.01
N ARG A 138 -10.63 4.97 -3.83
CA ARG A 138 -12.10 5.13 -3.67
C ARG A 138 -12.55 6.53 -3.22
N ILE A 139 -11.65 7.30 -2.62
CA ILE A 139 -11.98 8.55 -1.92
C ILE A 139 -11.33 9.74 -2.61
N ASP A 140 -10.02 9.85 -2.47
CA ASP A 140 -9.28 11.07 -2.79
C ASP A 140 -7.81 10.71 -3.09
N PRO A 141 -7.30 11.01 -4.29
CA PRO A 141 -5.92 10.72 -4.67
C PRO A 141 -4.88 11.55 -3.90
N ASN A 142 -5.29 12.57 -3.14
CA ASN A 142 -4.37 13.40 -2.36
C ASN A 142 -4.07 12.83 -0.96
N ILE A 143 -4.66 11.70 -0.59
CA ILE A 143 -4.35 11.01 0.66
C ILE A 143 -2.93 10.42 0.55
N PHE A 144 -2.12 10.59 1.58
CA PHE A 144 -0.72 10.14 1.59
C PHE A 144 -0.33 9.50 2.92
N ILE A 145 0.80 8.78 2.94
CA ILE A 145 1.48 8.34 4.15
C ILE A 145 2.72 9.18 4.42
N LYS A 146 2.84 9.64 5.66
CA LYS A 146 4.03 10.28 6.22
C LYS A 146 4.35 9.67 7.57
N GLU A 147 5.61 9.30 7.78
CA GLU A 147 6.11 8.68 9.02
C GLU A 147 5.29 7.42 9.42
N GLY A 148 4.89 6.63 8.42
CA GLY A 148 4.12 5.41 8.62
C GLY A 148 2.66 5.63 9.07
N LYS A 149 2.13 6.86 8.97
CA LYS A 149 0.74 7.22 9.29
C LYS A 149 0.02 7.71 8.05
N ILE A 150 -1.26 7.43 7.92
CA ILE A 150 -2.13 7.96 6.85
C ILE A 150 -2.50 9.40 7.19
N HIS A 151 -2.40 10.31 6.23
CA HIS A 151 -2.78 11.72 6.36
C HIS A 151 -3.99 12.00 5.48
N LEU A 152 -5.09 12.35 6.14
CA LEU A 152 -6.36 12.75 5.53
C LEU A 152 -6.45 14.27 5.64
N LEU A 153 -5.74 15.00 4.76
CA LEU A 153 -5.76 16.47 4.77
C LEU A 153 -6.85 16.98 3.83
N ASN A 154 -7.81 17.73 4.37
CA ASN A 154 -8.94 18.28 3.60
C ASN A 154 -9.77 17.22 2.86
N THR A 155 -9.73 15.96 3.31
CA THR A 155 -10.45 14.86 2.68
C THR A 155 -11.94 14.92 3.02
N ASP A 156 -12.78 14.73 2.00
CA ASP A 156 -14.23 14.61 2.18
C ASP A 156 -14.65 13.14 2.37
N LEU A 157 -14.99 12.79 3.60
CA LEU A 157 -15.52 11.49 3.99
C LEU A 157 -17.02 11.53 4.27
N SER A 158 -17.70 12.65 3.96
CA SER A 158 -19.10 12.82 4.33
C SER A 158 -20.02 11.76 3.72
N ALA A 159 -21.00 11.33 4.52
CA ALA A 159 -21.97 10.28 4.19
C ALA A 159 -21.36 8.91 3.78
N ARG A 160 -20.06 8.68 3.99
CA ARG A 160 -19.41 7.41 3.65
C ARG A 160 -19.54 6.38 4.76
N ILE A 161 -19.57 5.11 4.37
CA ILE A 161 -19.48 3.96 5.27
C ILE A 161 -18.09 3.36 5.06
N LEU A 162 -17.26 3.35 6.12
CA LEU A 162 -15.87 2.87 6.08
C LEU A 162 -15.73 1.61 6.94
N GLU A 163 -16.52 0.59 6.64
CA GLU A 163 -16.61 -0.62 7.46
C GLU A 163 -15.25 -1.35 7.54
N GLY A 164 -14.79 -1.62 8.76
CA GLY A 164 -13.57 -2.40 8.99
C GLY A 164 -12.26 -1.68 8.68
N ILE A 165 -12.30 -0.38 8.34
CA ILE A 165 -11.09 0.40 8.11
C ILE A 165 -10.27 0.56 9.40
N ASP A 166 -8.94 0.52 9.31
CA ASP A 166 -8.06 0.85 10.43
C ASP A 166 -7.46 2.25 10.23
N LEU A 167 -7.93 3.20 11.05
CA LEU A 167 -7.48 4.59 11.10
C LEU A 167 -6.93 4.97 12.48
N SER A 168 -6.61 3.98 13.32
CA SER A 168 -6.10 4.13 14.69
C SER A 168 -5.00 5.19 14.84
N ARG A 169 -4.15 5.33 13.83
CA ARG A 169 -2.98 6.22 13.83
C ARG A 169 -3.01 7.24 12.69
N ALA A 170 -4.15 7.42 12.05
CA ALA A 170 -4.31 8.39 10.98
C ALA A 170 -4.29 9.83 11.54
N TYR A 171 -3.74 10.73 10.75
CA TYR A 171 -3.77 12.16 11.01
C TYR A 171 -4.95 12.78 10.26
N PHE A 172 -5.87 13.38 11.00
CA PHE A 172 -7.05 14.06 10.48
C PHE A 172 -6.84 15.57 10.62
N SER A 173 -6.88 16.31 9.51
CA SER A 173 -6.89 17.77 9.52
C SER A 173 -7.83 18.28 8.46
N ASN A 174 -8.81 19.08 8.88
CA ASN A 174 -9.90 19.59 8.03
C ASN A 174 -10.69 18.49 7.30
N VAL A 175 -10.86 17.31 7.91
CA VAL A 175 -11.62 16.21 7.32
C VAL A 175 -13.11 16.45 7.52
N ASN A 176 -13.89 16.37 6.44
CA ASN A 176 -15.34 16.40 6.54
C ASN A 176 -15.86 15.00 6.89
N LEU A 177 -16.32 14.81 8.14
CA LEU A 177 -16.89 13.56 8.64
C LEU A 177 -18.42 13.61 8.80
N ASN A 178 -19.09 14.60 8.18
CA ASN A 178 -20.53 14.76 8.36
C ASN A 178 -21.29 13.53 7.83
N GLY A 179 -21.99 12.83 8.72
CA GLY A 179 -22.75 11.62 8.40
C GLY A 179 -21.89 10.40 8.05
N THR A 180 -20.58 10.42 8.30
CA THR A 180 -19.72 9.24 8.10
C THR A 180 -20.04 8.16 9.12
N ASP A 181 -20.22 6.92 8.67
CA ASP A 181 -20.33 5.75 9.54
C ASP A 181 -18.95 5.13 9.78
N LEU A 182 -18.47 5.30 11.02
CA LEU A 182 -17.23 4.74 11.55
C LEU A 182 -17.49 3.68 12.64
N SER A 183 -18.72 3.20 12.80
CA SER A 183 -19.11 2.27 13.88
C SER A 183 -18.29 0.97 13.89
N SER A 184 -17.84 0.53 12.72
CA SER A 184 -17.01 -0.66 12.51
C SER A 184 -15.54 -0.34 12.19
N ALA A 185 -15.13 0.92 12.31
CA ALA A 185 -13.74 1.34 12.07
C ALA A 185 -12.89 1.17 13.35
N ASN A 186 -11.62 0.80 13.19
CA ASN A 186 -10.65 0.88 14.27
C ASN A 186 -10.09 2.31 14.36
N MET A 187 -10.38 2.99 15.47
CA MET A 187 -9.98 4.38 15.75
C MET A 187 -9.14 4.50 17.03
N GLN A 188 -8.74 3.39 17.65
CA GLN A 188 -8.04 3.38 18.94
C GLN A 188 -6.51 3.46 18.74
N ASN A 189 -5.88 4.49 19.32
CA ASN A 189 -4.44 4.80 19.15
C ASN A 189 -3.49 3.85 19.90
#